data_AF-A0A524L9K5-F1
#
_entry.id   AF-A0A524L9K5-F1
#
_cell.length_a   1.000
_cell.length_b   1.000
_cell.length_c   1.000
_cell.angle_alpha   90.00
_cell.angle_beta   90.00
_cell.angle_gamma   90.00
#
_symmetry.space_group_name_H-M   'P 1'
#
loop_
_entity.id
_entity.type
_entity.pdbx_description
1 polymer ?
#
loop_
_entity_poly.entity_id
_entity_poly.type
_entity_poly.pdbx_seq_one_letter_code
_entity_poly.pdbx_strand_id
1 'polypeptide(L)'
;MVEGGVLHGAGDDLRLLRWEEVCFAVAAEVGEPEGVRTIVFDLVLGCDAEGWRAARLDADPGPGAEAIARAIHAGVGPQQRGPSIKSLACDGVPSWWYADLDGFEEAVLAAIPPSVA
;
A
#
# COMPACT_ATOMS: atom_id res chain seq x y z
N MET A 1 -1.40 3.78 -12.94
CA MET A 1 -2.66 4.29 -12.36
C MET A 1 -3.64 4.53 -13.50
N VAL A 2 -4.86 3.99 -13.40
CA VAL A 2 -5.94 4.25 -14.37
C VAL A 2 -7.19 4.67 -13.61
N GLU A 3 -8.18 5.24 -14.31
CA GLU A 3 -9.45 5.58 -13.70
C GLU A 3 -10.08 4.32 -13.06
N GLY A 4 -10.38 4.38 -11.76
CA GLY A 4 -11.01 3.28 -11.02
C GLY A 4 -10.08 2.20 -10.44
N GLY A 5 -8.75 2.27 -10.63
CA GLY A 5 -7.86 1.27 -10.04
C GLY A 5 -6.36 1.43 -10.31
N VAL A 6 -5.61 0.40 -9.93
CA VAL A 6 -4.17 0.25 -10.22
C VAL A 6 -3.92 -1.01 -11.04
N LEU A 7 -3.04 -0.91 -12.04
CA LEU A 7 -2.57 -2.08 -12.76
C LEU A 7 -1.56 -2.81 -11.87
N HIS A 8 -1.79 -4.09 -11.63
CA HIS A 8 -0.98 -4.93 -10.78
C HIS A 8 -0.72 -6.27 -11.47
N GLY A 9 0.50 -6.79 -11.32
CA GLY A 9 0.99 -7.98 -12.03
C GLY A 9 2.06 -7.64 -13.06
N ALA A 10 2.55 -8.67 -13.76
CA ALA A 10 3.60 -8.54 -14.77
C ALA A 10 3.23 -9.32 -16.04
N GLY A 11 3.59 -8.78 -17.20
CA GLY A 11 3.35 -9.45 -18.49
C GLY A 11 1.87 -9.72 -18.75
N ASP A 12 1.55 -10.98 -19.05
CA ASP A 12 0.20 -11.43 -19.38
C ASP A 12 -0.73 -11.50 -18.14
N ASP A 13 -0.17 -11.44 -16.93
CA ASP A 13 -0.93 -11.44 -15.66
C ASP A 13 -1.27 -10.02 -15.17
N LEU A 14 -0.98 -9.00 -15.99
CA LEU A 14 -1.32 -7.63 -15.66
C LEU A 14 -2.85 -7.47 -15.58
N ARG A 15 -3.36 -7.24 -14.38
CA ARG A 15 -4.78 -6.99 -14.16
C ARG A 15 -5.02 -5.62 -13.56
N LEU A 16 -6.18 -5.05 -13.87
CA LEU A 16 -6.67 -3.90 -13.14
C LEU A 16 -7.22 -4.37 -11.78
N LEU A 17 -6.52 -4.01 -10.71
CA LEU A 17 -7.06 -4.07 -9.37
C LEU A 17 -7.93 -2.83 -9.13
N ARG A 18 -9.22 -3.04 -8.95
CA ARG A 18 -10.16 -1.94 -8.73
C ARG A 18 -10.14 -1.46 -7.29
N TRP A 19 -10.43 -0.18 -7.08
CA TRP A 19 -10.50 0.36 -5.72
C TRP A 19 -11.58 -0.29 -4.85
N GLU A 20 -12.67 -0.77 -5.46
CA GLU A 20 -13.73 -1.51 -4.76
C GLU A 20 -13.26 -2.86 -4.20
N GLU A 21 -12.19 -3.44 -4.77
CA GLU A 21 -11.58 -4.68 -4.27
C GLU A 21 -10.64 -4.43 -3.08
N VAL A 22 -10.21 -3.19 -2.84
CA VAL A 22 -9.25 -2.87 -1.78
C VAL A 22 -9.98 -2.70 -0.45
N CYS A 23 -9.83 -3.66 0.46
CA CYS A 23 -10.39 -3.59 1.81
C CYS A 23 -9.61 -2.62 2.72
N PHE A 24 -8.29 -2.58 2.57
CA PHE A 24 -7.43 -1.70 3.37
C PHE A 24 -6.13 -1.35 2.63
N ALA A 25 -5.60 -0.14 2.83
CA ALA A 25 -4.39 0.32 2.18
C ALA A 25 -3.44 0.98 3.17
N VAL A 26 -2.16 0.60 3.12
CA VAL A 26 -1.07 1.15 3.93
C VAL A 26 0.16 1.40 3.07
N ALA A 27 1.01 2.32 3.53
CA ALA A 27 2.33 2.55 2.95
C ALA A 27 3.41 2.63 4.02
N ALA A 28 4.65 2.34 3.64
CA ALA A 28 5.83 2.55 4.47
C ALA A 28 7.07 2.80 3.61
N GLU A 29 8.05 3.50 4.16
CA GLU A 29 9.41 3.44 3.65
C GLU A 29 10.08 2.17 4.19
N VAL A 30 10.67 1.37 3.31
CA VAL A 30 11.34 0.12 3.67
C VAL A 30 12.76 0.12 3.10
N GLY A 31 13.72 -0.19 3.95
CA GLY A 31 15.13 -0.32 3.60
C GLY A 31 16.06 0.27 4.66
N GLU A 32 17.35 0.08 4.46
CA GLU A 32 18.39 0.53 5.39
C GLU A 32 18.48 2.07 5.43
N PRO A 33 18.72 2.70 6.61
CA PRO A 33 18.77 4.17 6.74
C PRO A 33 19.80 4.85 5.84
N GLU A 34 20.93 4.17 5.61
CA GLU A 34 22.04 4.66 4.78
C GLU A 34 22.11 3.92 3.42
N GLY A 35 21.15 3.02 3.14
CA GLY A 35 21.16 2.12 1.99
C GLY A 35 20.06 2.42 0.97
N VAL A 36 19.77 1.42 0.13
CA VAL A 36 18.66 1.49 -0.82
C VAL A 36 17.36 1.41 -0.05
N ARG A 37 16.46 2.36 -0.34
CA ARG A 37 15.15 2.48 0.26
C ARG A 37 14.08 2.58 -0.81
N THR A 38 12.91 2.02 -0.53
CA THR A 38 11.74 2.07 -1.39
C THR A 38 10.51 2.45 -0.57
N ILE A 39 9.52 3.04 -1.21
CA ILE A 39 8.19 3.19 -0.63
C ILE A 39 7.36 1.99 -1.07
N VAL A 40 6.92 1.21 -0.09
CA VAL A 40 6.05 0.05 -0.29
C VAL A 40 4.61 0.45 0.03
N PHE A 41 3.68 0.00 -0.81
CA PHE A 41 2.24 0.12 -0.62
C PHE A 41 1.63 -1.27 -0.60
N ASP A 42 0.93 -1.62 0.47
CA ASP A 42 0.14 -2.84 0.53
C ASP A 42 -1.35 -2.50 0.41
N LEU A 43 -1.96 -3.02 -0.65
CA LEU A 43 -3.39 -2.95 -0.92
C LEU A 43 -4.01 -4.29 -0.53
N VAL A 44 -4.54 -4.37 0.69
CA VAL A 44 -5.20 -5.54 1.25
C VAL A 44 -6.54 -5.75 0.55
N LEU A 45 -6.74 -6.95 0.03
CA LEU A 45 -7.90 -7.38 -0.76
C LEU A 45 -8.90 -8.23 0.05
N GLY A 46 -8.52 -8.60 1.27
CA GLY A 46 -9.31 -9.42 2.17
C GLY A 46 -8.48 -10.52 2.84
N CYS A 47 -9.16 -11.38 3.58
CA CYS A 47 -8.62 -12.56 4.24
C CYS A 47 -9.46 -13.78 3.83
N ASP A 48 -8.82 -14.89 3.49
CA ASP A 48 -9.47 -16.16 3.23
C ASP A 48 -8.79 -17.31 3.99
N ALA A 49 -9.14 -18.55 3.66
CA ALA A 49 -8.61 -19.73 4.35
C ALA A 49 -7.08 -19.90 4.20
N GLU A 50 -6.46 -19.24 3.23
CA GLU A 50 -5.02 -19.27 2.97
C GLU A 50 -4.29 -18.08 3.64
N GLY A 51 -5.04 -17.11 4.18
CA GLY A 51 -4.54 -15.95 4.89
C GLY A 51 -4.99 -14.63 4.27
N TRP A 52 -4.33 -13.54 4.67
CA TRP A 52 -4.56 -12.23 4.09
C TRP A 52 -4.01 -12.19 2.66
N ARG A 53 -4.71 -11.47 1.79
CA ARG A 53 -4.29 -11.23 0.42
C ARG A 53 -4.02 -9.76 0.24
N ALA A 54 -2.87 -9.42 -0.34
CA ALA A 54 -2.60 -8.07 -0.78
C ALA A 54 -1.93 -8.00 -2.13
N ALA A 55 -2.12 -6.86 -2.78
CA ALA A 55 -1.35 -6.41 -3.91
C ALA A 55 -0.31 -5.40 -3.41
N ARG A 56 0.96 -5.72 -3.63
CA ARG A 56 2.08 -4.85 -3.23
C ARG A 56 2.52 -4.01 -4.43
N LEU A 57 2.73 -2.73 -4.18
CA LEU A 57 3.37 -1.81 -5.11
C LEU A 57 4.62 -1.26 -4.44
N ASP A 58 5.64 -0.98 -5.22
CA ASP A 58 6.84 -0.31 -4.77
C ASP A 58 7.18 0.87 -5.69
N ALA A 59 7.83 1.89 -5.13
CA ALA A 59 8.28 3.05 -5.86
C ALA A 59 9.47 3.71 -5.14
N ASP A 60 10.37 4.31 -5.92
CA ASP A 60 11.42 5.14 -5.34
C ASP A 60 10.82 6.29 -4.51
N PRO A 61 11.43 6.65 -3.37
CA PRO A 61 11.01 7.79 -2.58
C PRO A 61 11.01 9.08 -3.40
N GLY A 62 9.92 9.84 -3.30
CA GLY A 62 9.75 11.13 -3.98
C GLY A 62 8.45 11.24 -4.76
N PRO A 63 8.40 12.10 -5.80
CA PRO A 63 7.15 12.50 -6.46
C PRO A 63 6.33 11.33 -7.05
N GLY A 64 7.00 10.26 -7.48
CA GLY A 64 6.36 9.05 -8.00
C GLY A 64 5.56 8.32 -6.92
N ALA A 65 6.19 8.04 -5.78
CA ALA A 65 5.52 7.44 -4.62
C ALA A 65 4.38 8.33 -4.10
N GLU A 66 4.57 9.65 -4.03
CA GLU A 66 3.50 10.56 -3.63
C GLU A 66 2.31 10.55 -4.59
N ALA A 67 2.56 10.43 -5.91
CA ALA A 67 1.49 10.36 -6.90
C ALA A 67 0.67 9.07 -6.75
N ILE A 68 1.33 7.94 -6.47
CA ILE A 68 0.68 6.67 -6.14
C ILE A 68 -0.16 6.84 -4.86
N ALA A 69 0.42 7.40 -3.80
CA ALA A 69 -0.26 7.64 -2.53
C ALA A 69 -1.51 8.51 -2.71
N ARG A 70 -1.42 9.63 -3.45
CA ARG A 70 -2.54 10.51 -3.76
C ARG A 70 -3.66 9.79 -4.50
N ALA A 71 -3.31 8.93 -5.43
CA ALA A 71 -4.31 8.25 -6.23
C ALA A 71 -4.96 7.08 -5.49
N ILE A 72 -4.23 6.36 -4.63
CA ILE A 72 -4.82 5.42 -3.65
C ILE A 72 -5.75 6.19 -2.71
N HIS A 73 -5.27 7.29 -2.11
CA HIS A 73 -6.03 8.12 -1.18
C HIS A 73 -7.34 8.66 -1.78
N ALA A 74 -7.35 8.98 -3.08
CA ALA A 74 -8.54 9.43 -3.80
C ALA A 74 -9.44 8.26 -4.25
N GLY A 75 -8.86 7.09 -4.53
CA GLY A 75 -9.57 5.92 -5.04
C GLY A 75 -10.29 5.11 -3.97
N VAL A 76 -9.64 4.91 -2.82
CA VAL A 76 -10.21 4.14 -1.71
C VAL A 76 -10.96 5.04 -0.72
N GLY A 77 -11.99 4.49 -0.08
CA GLY A 77 -12.79 5.20 0.90
C GLY A 77 -12.01 5.54 2.18
N PRO A 78 -12.46 6.53 2.97
CA PRO A 78 -11.76 6.96 4.19
C PRO A 78 -11.52 5.88 5.24
N GLN A 79 -12.36 4.84 5.28
CA GLN A 79 -12.21 3.70 6.20
C GLN A 79 -11.27 2.62 5.67
N GLN A 80 -11.00 2.61 4.35
CA GLN A 80 -10.13 1.64 3.67
C GLN A 80 -8.66 2.11 3.63
N ARG A 81 -8.32 3.24 4.27
CA ARG A 81 -6.95 3.78 4.26
C ARG A 81 -6.41 3.93 5.66
N GLY A 82 -5.22 3.38 5.88
CA GLY A 82 -4.43 3.60 7.09
C GLY A 82 -3.88 5.04 7.14
N PRO A 83 -3.42 5.48 8.33
CA PRO A 83 -2.84 6.81 8.52
C PRO A 83 -1.62 7.05 7.62
N SER A 84 -0.89 5.99 7.24
CA SER A 84 0.32 6.10 6.42
C SER A 84 0.05 6.52 4.98
N ILE A 85 -1.05 6.07 4.37
CA ILE A 85 -1.49 6.55 3.05
C ILE A 85 -1.81 8.05 3.10
N LYS A 86 -2.52 8.49 4.15
CA LYS A 86 -2.85 9.91 4.32
C LYS A 86 -1.59 10.76 4.46
N SER A 87 -0.66 10.36 5.32
CA SER A 87 0.60 11.09 5.56
C SER A 87 1.39 11.26 4.26
N LEU A 88 1.58 10.18 3.50
CA LEU A 88 2.33 10.25 2.26
C LEU A 88 1.58 11.05 1.16
N ALA A 89 0.26 10.91 1.07
CA ALA A 89 -0.54 11.59 0.05
C ALA A 89 -0.68 13.10 0.29
N CYS A 90 -0.85 13.53 1.54
CA CYS A 90 -1.12 14.92 1.91
C CYS A 90 0.16 15.68 2.25
N ASP A 91 1.08 15.04 2.98
CA ASP A 91 2.24 15.70 3.56
C ASP A 91 3.53 15.34 2.82
N GLY A 92 3.49 14.35 1.93
CA GLY A 92 4.66 13.88 1.17
C GLY A 92 5.67 13.09 2.02
N VAL A 93 5.30 12.74 3.25
CA VAL A 93 6.18 12.06 4.20
C VAL A 93 5.59 10.72 4.61
N PRO A 94 6.30 9.60 4.45
CA PRO A 94 5.86 8.31 4.99
C PRO A 94 5.87 8.38 6.52
N SER A 95 4.76 8.03 7.16
CA SER A 95 4.68 8.00 8.63
C SER A 95 5.28 6.74 9.23
N TRP A 96 5.53 5.72 8.40
CA TRP A 96 6.02 4.40 8.79
C TRP A 96 7.36 4.13 8.10
N TRP A 97 8.28 3.54 8.86
CA TRP A 97 9.61 3.17 8.39
C TRP A 97 10.00 1.82 8.99
N TYR A 98 10.54 0.93 8.16
CA TYR A 98 11.03 -0.39 8.56
C TYR A 98 12.35 -0.70 7.85
N ALA A 99 13.24 -1.43 8.53
CA ALA A 99 14.51 -1.85 7.94
C ALA A 99 14.33 -2.91 6.84
N ASP A 100 13.29 -3.74 6.96
CA ASP A 100 12.99 -4.85 6.07
C ASP A 100 11.48 -5.04 5.86
N LEU A 101 11.13 -5.92 4.92
CA LEU A 101 9.73 -6.22 4.57
C LEU A 101 9.03 -7.04 5.65
N ASP A 102 9.75 -7.88 6.39
CA ASP A 102 9.16 -8.75 7.42
C ASP A 102 8.56 -7.90 8.56
N GLY A 103 9.31 -6.90 9.04
CA GLY A 103 8.82 -5.95 10.05
C GLY A 103 7.66 -5.09 9.55
N PHE A 104 7.65 -4.75 8.26
CA PHE A 104 6.52 -4.06 7.65
C PHE A 104 5.28 -4.96 7.61
N GLU A 105 5.40 -6.22 7.17
CA GLU A 105 4.29 -7.17 7.07
C GLU A 105 3.62 -7.46 8.42
N GLU A 106 4.40 -7.62 9.48
CA GLU A 106 3.87 -7.77 10.84
C GLU A 106 3.05 -6.56 11.26
N ALA A 107 3.52 -5.35 10.94
CA ALA A 107 2.81 -4.13 11.25
C ALA A 107 1.54 -3.94 10.40
N VAL A 108 1.56 -4.36 9.13
CA VAL A 108 0.36 -4.37 8.28
C VAL A 108 -0.71 -5.26 8.92
N LEU A 109 -0.36 -6.49 9.29
CA LEU A 109 -1.28 -7.43 9.95
C LEU A 109 -1.90 -6.85 11.22
N ALA A 110 -1.10 -6.16 12.04
CA ALA A 110 -1.59 -5.52 13.26
C ALA A 110 -2.50 -4.30 12.99
N ALA A 111 -2.36 -3.66 11.82
CA ALA A 111 -3.12 -2.47 11.44
C ALA A 111 -4.40 -2.78 10.65
N ILE A 112 -4.52 -3.96 10.07
CA ILE A 112 -5.73 -4.40 9.35
C ILE A 112 -6.91 -4.37 10.33
N PRO A 113 -8.01 -3.64 10.02
CA PRO A 113 -9.19 -3.64 10.87
C PRO A 113 -9.78 -5.05 11.02
N PRO A 114 -10.31 -5.44 12.21
CA PRO A 114 -10.93 -6.76 12.41
C PRO A 114 -12.11 -7.06 11.49
N SER A 115 -12.70 -6.05 10.84
CA SER A 115 -13.76 -6.22 9.84
C SER A 115 -13.26 -6.72 8.48
N VAL A 116 -11.95 -6.71 8.26
CA VAL A 116 -11.28 -7.17 7.03
C VAL A 116 -10.64 -8.55 7.23
N ALA A 117 -10.32 -8.90 8.48
CA ALA A 117 -9.70 -10.16 8.89
C ALA A 117 -10.69 -11.32 9.00
#